data_AF-A0AAW4ISU4-F1
#
_entry.id   AF-A0AAW4ISU4-F1
#
_cell.length_a   1.000
_cell.length_b   1.000
_cell.length_c   1.000
_cell.angle_alpha   90.00
_cell.angle_beta   90.00
_cell.angle_gamma   90.00
#
_symmetry.space_group_name_H-M   'P 1'
#
loop_
_entity.id
_entity.type
_entity.pdbx_description
1 polymer ?
#
loop_
_entity_poly.entity_id
_entity_poly.type
_entity_poly.pdbx_seq_one_letter_code
_entity_poly.pdbx_strand_id
1 'polypeptide(L)' 'MNWPLFSVIYSIAATVTVGVFIIGALVTGFNQIPHIQIAVVAGLLLSIPAGLFFTKKVGSITGNEEGYNT' A
#
# COMPACT_ATOMS: atom_id res chain seq x y z
N MET A 1 -2.93 13.81 -10.38
CA MET A 1 -3.66 12.68 -9.74
C MET A 1 -4.58 13.24 -8.67
N ASN A 2 -5.78 12.70 -8.48
CA ASN A 2 -6.64 13.09 -7.36
C ASN A 2 -5.95 12.70 -6.05
N TRP A 3 -5.28 13.67 -5.40
CA TRP A 3 -4.46 13.47 -4.20
C TRP A 3 -5.25 12.86 -3.02
N PRO A 4 -6.50 13.31 -2.74
CA PRO A 4 -7.40 12.61 -1.82
C PRO A 4 -7.62 11.13 -2.16
N LEU A 5 -7.89 10.81 -3.43
CA LEU A 5 -8.17 9.44 -3.86
C LEU A 5 -6.94 8.54 -3.69
N PHE A 6 -5.75 9.08 -4.03
CA PHE A 6 -4.49 8.38 -3.80
C PHE A 6 -4.27 8.08 -2.32
N SER A 7 -4.48 9.06 -1.45
CA SER A 7 -4.27 8.92 -0.01
C SER A 7 -5.15 7.82 0.60
N VAL A 8 -6.42 7.76 0.20
CA VAL A 8 -7.35 6.72 0.68
C VAL A 8 -6.94 5.34 0.19
N ILE A 9 -6.65 5.20 -1.10
CA ILE A 9 -6.25 3.92 -1.70
C ILE A 9 -4.91 3.44 -1.13
N TYR A 10 -3.96 4.35 -0.97
CA TYR A 10 -2.66 4.07 -0.35
C TYR A 10 -2.81 3.63 1.10
N SER A 11 -3.66 4.29 1.89
CA SER A 11 -3.91 3.92 3.29
C SER A 11 -4.48 2.49 3.42
N ILE A 12 -5.44 2.14 2.57
CA ILE A 12 -6.02 0.78 2.54
C ILE A 12 -4.96 -0.24 2.10
N ALA A 13 -4.23 0.05 1.02
CA ALA A 13 -3.18 -0.84 0.53
C ALA A 13 -2.06 -1.04 1.56
N ALA A 14 -1.64 0.03 2.24
CA ALA A 14 -0.60 0.00 3.26
C ALA A 14 -1.02 -0.82 4.47
N THR A 15 -2.21 -0.58 5.02
CA THR A 15 -2.71 -1.30 6.20
C THR A 15 -2.86 -2.80 5.93
N VAL A 16 -3.42 -3.18 4.78
CA VAL A 16 -3.58 -4.59 4.40
C VAL A 16 -2.22 -5.26 4.16
N THR A 17 -1.33 -4.61 3.40
CA THR A 17 -0.01 -5.19 3.07
C THR A 17 0.82 -5.38 4.33
N VAL A 18 0.89 -4.37 5.21
CA VAL A 18 1.60 -4.46 6.49
C VAL A 18 1.01 -5.55 7.37
N GLY A 19 -0.33 -5.65 7.46
CA GLY A 19 -1.00 -6.70 8.22
C GLY A 19 -0.61 -8.11 7.74
N VAL A 20 -0.60 -8.33 6.42
CA VAL A 20 -0.20 -9.62 5.82
C VAL A 20 1.26 -9.95 6.15
N PHE A 21 2.17 -8.97 6.07
CA PHE A 21 3.58 -9.17 6.40
C PHE A 21 3.80 -9.49 7.89
N ILE A 22 3.10 -8.81 8.80
CA ILE A 22 3.17 -9.09 10.23
C ILE A 22 2.64 -10.50 10.53
N ILE A 23 1.48 -10.86 9.98
CA ILE A 23 0.92 -12.21 10.15
C ILE A 23 1.89 -13.27 9.60
N GLY A 24 2.46 -13.04 8.42
CA GLY A 24 3.46 -13.93 7.83
C GLY A 24 4.69 -14.11 8.71
N ALA A 25 5.21 -13.03 9.30
CA ALA A 25 6.34 -13.07 10.24
C ALA A 25 6.01 -13.85 11.52
N LEU A 26 4.80 -13.69 12.05
CA LEU A 26 4.35 -14.41 13.25
C LEU A 26 4.14 -15.90 12.98
N VAL A 27 3.52 -16.27 11.85
CA VAL A 27 3.28 -17.68 11.48
C VAL A 27 4.59 -18.42 11.21
N THR A 28 5.61 -17.75 10.70
CA THR A 28 6.94 -18.33 10.47
C THR A 28 7.80 -18.40 11.73
N GLY A 29 7.30 -17.90 12.88
CA GLY A 29 7.99 -17.96 14.16
C GLY A 29 8.97 -16.80 14.41
N PHE A 30 9.03 -15.80 13.54
CA PHE A 30 9.85 -14.60 13.74
C PHE A 30 9.17 -13.62 14.70
N ASN A 31 9.20 -13.95 16.00
CA ASN A 31 8.58 -13.14 17.06
C ASN A 31 9.54 -12.11 17.71
N GLN A 32 10.70 -11.86 17.09
CA GLN A 32 11.63 -10.85 17.58
C GLN A 32 11.23 -9.46 17.05
N ILE A 33 11.28 -8.44 17.92
CA ILE A 33 11.01 -7.03 17.60
C ILE A 33 11.62 -6.56 16.27
N PRO A 34 12.92 -6.81 15.96
CA PRO A 34 13.50 -6.35 14.70
C PRO A 34 12.87 -6.97 13.44
N HIS A 35 12.37 -8.21 13.51
CA HIS A 35 11.77 -8.87 12.34
C HIS A 35 10.40 -8.28 12.01
N ILE A 36 9.61 -7.98 13.03
CA ILE A 36 8.31 -7.31 12.88
C ILE A 36 8.51 -5.88 12.32
N GLN A 37 9.53 -5.15 12.78
CA GLN A 37 9.84 -3.82 12.26
C GLN A 37 10.21 -3.85 10.77
N ILE A 38 11.03 -4.82 10.35
CA ILE A 38 11.38 -5.01 8.94
C ILE A 38 10.15 -5.37 8.10
N ALA A 39 9.27 -6.21 8.63
CA ALA A 39 8.01 -6.59 7.98
C ALA A 39 7.09 -5.36 7.74
N VAL A 40 7.03 -4.44 8.70
CA VAL A 40 6.28 -3.17 8.55
C VAL A 40 6.89 -2.28 7.47
N VAL A 41 8.22 -2.08 7.49
CA VAL A 41 8.92 -1.26 6.50
C VAL A 41 8.78 -1.85 5.10
N ALA A 42 8.91 -3.17 4.97
CA ALA A 42 8.70 -3.87 3.70
C ALA A 42 7.26 -3.73 3.20
N GLY A 43 6.28 -3.85 4.10
CA GLY A 43 4.86 -3.66 3.76
C GLY A 43 4.54 -2.25 3.29
N LEU A 44 5.12 -1.22 3.93
CA LEU A 44 4.98 0.17 3.49
C LEU A 44 5.61 0.41 2.12
N LEU A 45 6.84 -0.07 1.90
CA LEU A 45 7.53 0.09 0.62
C LEU A 45 6.77 -0.58 -0.53
N LEU A 46 6.22 -1.77 -0.32
CA LEU A 46 5.42 -2.49 -1.31
C LEU A 46 4.04 -1.87 -1.52
N SER A 47 3.51 -1.13 -0.54
CA SER A 47 2.24 -0.43 -0.69
C SER A 47 2.31 0.77 -1.62
N ILE A 48 3.50 1.34 -1.87
CA ILE A 48 3.70 2.47 -2.79
C ILE A 48 3.34 2.09 -4.24
N PRO A 49 3.96 1.06 -4.85
CA PRO A 49 3.59 0.65 -6.21
C PRO A 49 2.16 0.12 -6.28
N ALA A 50 1.67 -0.57 -5.24
CA ALA A 50 0.29 -1.02 -5.18
C ALA A 50 -0.70 0.17 -5.18
N GLY A 51 -0.47 1.18 -4.33
CA GLY A 51 -1.28 2.39 -4.25
C GLY A 51 -1.31 3.16 -5.57
N LEU A 52 -0.17 3.28 -6.27
CA LEU A 52 -0.11 3.91 -7.59
C LEU A 52 -0.90 3.13 -8.64
N PHE A 53 -0.78 1.80 -8.66
CA PHE A 53 -1.51 0.94 -9.59
C PHE A 53 -3.03 1.01 -9.38
N PHE A 54 -3.48 0.85 -8.13
CA PHE A 54 -4.90 0.92 -7.80
C PHE A 54 -5.47 2.32 -7.99
N THR A 55 -4.72 3.38 -7.67
CA THR A 55 -5.18 4.75 -7.90
C THR A 55 -5.32 5.07 -9.37
N LYS A 56 -4.41 4.61 -10.23
CA LYS A 56 -4.58 4.72 -11.69
C LYS A 56 -5.84 4.01 -12.17
N LYS A 57 -6.11 2.81 -11.66
CA LYS A 57 -7.27 2.01 -12.07
C LYS A 57 -8.59 2.62 -11.60
N VAL A 58 -8.68 3.04 -10.35
CA VAL A 58 -9.88 3.70 -9.79
C VAL A 58 -10.09 5.06 -10.44
N GLY A 59 -9.03 5.86 -10.63
CA GLY A 59 -9.11 7.14 -11.33
C GLY A 59 -9.61 7.01 -12.78
N SER A 60 -9.25 5.93 -13.48
CA SER A 60 -9.75 5.62 -14.81
C SER A 60 -11.23 5.21 -14.84
N ILE A 61 -11.75 4.58 -13.78
CA ILE A 61 -13.16 4.18 -13.68
C ILE A 61 -14.04 5.38 -13.28
N THR A 62 -13.53 6.27 -12.43
CA THR A 62 -14.26 7.46 -11.94
C THR A 62 -14.15 8.66 -12.89
N GLY A 63 -13.52 8.51 -14.06
CA GLY A 63 -13.49 9.55 -15.11
C GLY A 63 -12.54 10.74 -14.86
N ASN A 64 -11.51 10.60 -14.03
CA ASN A 64 -10.54 11.68 -13.80
C ASN A 64 -9.38 11.62 -14.80
N GLU A 65 -9.65 11.98 -16.05
CA GLU A 65 -8.66 12.11 -17.14
C GLU A 65 -7.72 13.33 -16.98
N GLU A 66 -7.94 14.21 -15.99
CA GLU A 66 -7.23 15.50 -15.91
C GLU A 66 -5.84 15.46 -15.24
N GLY A 67 -5.30 14.27 -14.94
CA GLY A 67 -4.02 14.12 -14.25
C GLY A 67 -2.91 13.48 -15.07
N TYR A 68 -3.12 13.23 -16.36
CA TYR A 68 -2.18 12.54 -17.26
C TYR A 68 -1.46 13.49 -18.22
N ASN A 69 -1.36 14.78 -17.91
CA ASN A 69 -0.45 15.70 -18.57
C ASN A 69 -0.12 16.87 -17.63
N THR A 70 0.95 16.75 -16.86
CA THR A 70 2.07 17.71 -16.88
C THR A 70 3.31 16.98 -16.38
#